data_AF-A0A1Q2TZB4-F1
#
_entry.id   AF-A0A1Q2TZB4-F1
#
_cell.length_a   1.000
_cell.length_b   1.000
_cell.length_c   1.000
_cell.angle_alpha   90.00
_cell.angle_beta   90.00
_cell.angle_gamma   90.00
#
_symmetry.space_group_name_H-M   'P 1'
#
loop_
_entity.id
_entity.type
_entity.pdbx_description
1 polymer ?
#
loop_
_entity_poly.entity_id
_entity_poly.type
_entity_poly.pdbx_seq_one_letter_code
_entity_poly.pdbx_strand_id
1 'polypeptide(L)'
;MTPTLLGRWQTRLLLMGTVGAPLTVCFAEGLWGNPPGLIYWAIFGYITMLGCGWDCFYIHLQSYRWDQDWPAALQWLVALWEGLFILLLHYAFPRVFGVELPLTENLSLIWFVAHYGSVWLGVFIASQSIMRILFPLWRFHGGRWF
;
A
#
# COMPACT_ATOMS: atom_id res chain seq x y z
N MET A 1 17.61 -11.06 -10.79
CA MET A 1 17.42 -9.74 -11.42
C MET A 1 17.15 -8.77 -10.28
N THR A 2 17.99 -7.77 -10.07
CA THR A 2 17.86 -6.90 -8.90
C THR A 2 16.73 -5.91 -9.12
N PRO A 3 15.66 -5.93 -8.29
CA PRO A 3 14.66 -4.87 -8.34
C PRO A 3 15.34 -3.53 -8.05
N THR A 4 14.97 -2.49 -8.80
CA THR A 4 15.44 -1.12 -8.53
C THR A 4 14.40 -0.38 -7.69
N LEU A 5 14.83 0.55 -6.83
CA LEU A 5 13.90 1.35 -6.02
C LEU A 5 12.89 2.09 -6.91
N LEU A 6 13.38 2.68 -8.00
CA LEU A 6 12.54 3.37 -8.99
C LEU A 6 11.48 2.45 -9.61
N GLY A 7 11.83 1.20 -9.96
CA GLY A 7 10.86 0.25 -10.49
C GLY A 7 9.78 -0.14 -9.49
N ARG A 8 10.16 -0.32 -8.21
CA ARG A 8 9.19 -0.59 -7.13
C ARG A 8 8.22 0.57 -6.94
N TRP A 9 8.72 1.80 -6.88
CA TRP A 9 7.87 2.99 -6.75
C TRP A 9 6.94 3.18 -7.95
N GLN A 10 7.44 3.05 -9.19
CA GLN A 10 6.62 3.13 -10.40
C GLN A 10 5.47 2.13 -10.35
N THR A 11 5.76 0.88 -10.01
CA THR A 11 4.75 -0.18 -9.96
C THR A 11 3.75 0.04 -8.83
N ARG A 12 4.21 0.46 -7.64
CA ARG A 12 3.33 0.78 -6.51
C ARG A 12 2.39 1.91 -6.86
N LEU A 13 2.91 3.05 -7.33
CA LEU A 13 2.11 4.22 -7.69
C LEU A 13 1.11 3.90 -8.78
N LEU A 14 1.50 3.07 -9.75
CA LEU A 14 0.58 2.66 -10.79
C LEU A 14 -0.55 1.78 -10.26
N LEU A 15 -0.25 0.74 -9.49
CA LEU A 15 -1.29 -0.14 -8.94
C LEU A 15 -2.19 0.60 -7.94
N MET A 16 -1.61 1.47 -7.13
CA MET A 16 -2.38 2.36 -6.26
C MET A 16 -3.26 3.31 -7.07
N GLY A 17 -2.77 3.91 -8.14
CA GLY A 17 -3.56 4.82 -8.98
C GLY A 17 -4.66 4.11 -9.80
N THR A 18 -4.38 2.92 -10.32
CA THR A 18 -5.30 2.20 -11.23
C THR A 18 -6.28 1.30 -10.53
N VAL A 19 -5.89 0.67 -9.42
CA VAL A 19 -6.73 -0.28 -8.68
C VAL A 19 -7.12 0.31 -7.33
N GLY A 20 -6.15 0.89 -6.61
CA GLY A 20 -6.39 1.44 -5.28
C GLY A 20 -7.28 2.68 -5.27
N ALA A 21 -7.11 3.60 -6.20
CA ALA A 21 -7.88 4.85 -6.25
C ALA A 21 -9.36 4.61 -6.59
N PRO A 22 -9.73 3.80 -7.61
CA PRO A 22 -11.14 3.48 -7.85
C PRO A 22 -11.82 2.78 -6.66
N LEU A 23 -11.12 1.86 -5.99
CA LEU A 23 -11.65 1.24 -4.77
C LEU A 23 -11.84 2.27 -3.65
N THR A 24 -10.90 3.20 -3.51
CA THR A 24 -10.99 4.29 -2.54
C THR A 24 -12.13 5.25 -2.85
N VAL A 25 -12.41 5.55 -4.12
CA VAL A 25 -13.59 6.33 -4.55
C VAL A 25 -14.87 5.65 -4.07
N CYS A 26 -15.00 4.33 -4.24
CA CYS A 26 -16.19 3.61 -3.79
C CYS A 26 -16.44 3.74 -2.28
N PHE A 27 -15.39 3.72 -1.46
CA PHE A 27 -15.51 4.02 -0.03
C PHE A 27 -15.76 5.51 0.24
N ALA A 28 -15.06 6.42 -0.44
CA ALA A 28 -15.20 7.85 -0.22
C ALA A 28 -16.63 8.34 -0.47
N GLU A 29 -17.30 7.79 -1.48
CA GLU A 29 -18.69 8.09 -1.85
C GLU A 29 -19.73 7.28 -1.05
N GLY A 30 -19.30 6.37 -0.16
CA GLY A 30 -20.22 5.60 0.68
C GLY A 30 -20.99 4.49 -0.05
N LEU A 31 -20.51 4.02 -1.21
CA LEU A 31 -21.24 3.05 -2.06
C LEU A 31 -21.47 1.70 -1.38
N TRP A 32 -20.74 1.40 -0.30
CA TRP A 32 -20.83 0.16 0.46
C TRP A 32 -21.56 0.31 1.80
N GLY A 33 -22.35 1.37 1.96
CA GLY A 33 -23.09 1.63 3.20
C GLY A 33 -22.22 2.18 4.33
N ASN A 34 -20.99 2.59 4.01
CA ASN A 34 -20.06 3.24 4.91
C ASN A 34 -20.30 4.77 4.93
N PRO A 35 -19.94 5.46 6.02
CA PRO A 35 -20.06 6.91 6.06
C PRO A 35 -19.11 7.53 5.01
N PRO A 36 -19.62 8.38 4.10
CA PRO A 36 -18.77 9.05 3.12
C PRO A 36 -17.84 10.03 3.82
N GLY A 37 -16.64 10.22 3.27
CA GLY A 37 -15.69 11.15 3.88
C GLY A 37 -14.31 11.17 3.24
N LEU A 38 -13.61 12.28 3.47
CA LEU A 38 -12.22 12.49 3.02
C LEU A 38 -11.21 11.60 3.76
N ILE A 39 -11.64 10.91 4.83
CA ILE A 39 -10.78 10.04 5.63
C ILE A 39 -10.17 8.90 4.80
N TYR A 40 -10.92 8.32 3.86
CA TYR A 40 -10.41 7.23 3.01
C TYR A 40 -9.34 7.72 2.05
N TRP A 41 -9.48 8.95 1.53
CA TRP A 41 -8.44 9.59 0.72
C TRP A 41 -7.19 9.91 1.54
N ALA A 42 -7.36 10.38 2.77
CA ALA A 42 -6.25 10.62 3.68
C ALA A 42 -5.50 9.30 3.98
N ILE A 43 -6.23 8.24 4.36
CA ILE A 43 -5.67 6.90 4.61
C ILE A 43 -4.92 6.39 3.36
N PHE A 44 -5.54 6.46 2.18
CA PHE A 44 -4.92 6.06 0.92
C PHE A 44 -3.62 6.84 0.63
N GLY A 45 -3.63 8.15 0.87
CA GLY A 45 -2.44 9.00 0.75
C GLY A 45 -1.33 8.57 1.72
N TYR A 46 -1.65 8.35 3.00
CA TYR A 46 -0.68 7.92 4.00
C TYR A 46 -0.08 6.55 3.67
N ILE A 47 -0.90 5.57 3.26
CA ILE A 47 -0.42 4.23 2.87
C ILE A 47 0.51 4.33 1.66
N THR A 48 0.15 5.15 0.67
CA THR A 48 0.97 5.31 -0.54
C THR A 48 2.31 5.95 -0.20
N MET A 49 2.31 7.03 0.57
CA MET A 49 3.52 7.77 0.94
C MET A 49 4.44 6.97 1.88
N LEU A 50 3.88 6.42 2.96
CA LEU A 50 4.65 5.60 3.90
C LEU A 50 5.13 4.32 3.24
N GLY A 51 4.32 3.71 2.36
CA GLY A 51 4.72 2.55 1.57
C GLY A 51 5.94 2.83 0.68
N CYS A 52 6.00 4.00 0.03
CA CYS A 52 7.20 4.41 -0.71
C CYS A 52 8.42 4.55 0.21
N GLY A 53 8.26 5.07 1.43
CA GLY A 53 9.33 5.13 2.43
C GLY A 53 9.78 3.75 2.88
N TRP A 54 8.83 2.85 3.14
CA TRP A 54 9.09 1.47 3.52
C TRP A 54 9.77 0.68 2.40
N ASP A 55 9.49 0.98 1.12
CA ASP A 55 10.18 0.35 0.00
C ASP A 55 11.70 0.56 0.04
N CYS A 56 12.20 1.70 0.55
CA CYS A 56 13.63 1.93 0.77
C CYS A 56 14.22 0.99 1.83
N PHE A 57 13.46 0.71 2.89
CA PHE A 57 13.87 -0.24 3.91
C PHE A 57 13.79 -1.69 3.39
N TYR A 58 12.72 -2.02 2.67
CA TYR A 58 12.49 -3.36 2.14
C TYR A 58 13.50 -3.75 1.09
N ILE A 59 13.89 -2.85 0.19
CA ILE A 59 14.93 -3.15 -0.81
C ILE A 59 16.29 -3.40 -0.15
N HIS A 60 16.60 -2.66 0.93
CA HIS A 60 17.81 -2.89 1.71
C HIS A 60 17.77 -4.25 2.40
N LEU A 61 16.66 -4.60 3.05
CA LEU A 61 16.48 -5.90 3.70
C LEU A 61 16.53 -7.07 2.69
N GLN A 62 15.96 -6.85 1.51
CA GLN A 62 15.95 -7.82 0.40
C GLN A 62 17.36 -8.09 -0.14
N SER A 63 18.27 -7.12 -0.09
CA SER A 63 19.66 -7.26 -0.57
C SER A 63 20.49 -8.29 0.19
N TYR A 64 20.14 -8.59 1.46
CA TYR A 64 20.83 -9.59 2.28
C TYR A 64 20.45 -11.03 1.93
N ARG A 65 19.41 -11.25 1.10
CA ARG A 65 19.01 -12.60 0.68
C ARG A 65 19.79 -13.03 -0.54
N TRP A 66 20.17 -14.32 -0.56
CA TRP A 66 20.91 -14.93 -1.68
C TRP A 66 20.21 -14.77 -3.05
N ASP A 67 18.87 -14.85 -3.06
CA ASP A 67 18.05 -14.73 -4.26
C ASP A 67 17.69 -13.26 -4.59
N GLN A 68 17.92 -12.34 -3.64
CA GLN A 68 17.54 -10.93 -3.72
C GLN A 68 16.06 -10.71 -4.10
N ASP A 69 15.21 -11.72 -3.90
CA ASP A 69 13.77 -11.68 -4.15
C ASP A 69 12.97 -12.12 -2.91
N TRP A 70 11.74 -11.61 -2.80
CA TRP A 70 10.81 -11.92 -1.72
C TRP A 70 9.68 -12.83 -2.22
N PRO A 71 9.41 -13.96 -1.54
CA PRO A 71 8.24 -14.77 -1.84
C PRO A 71 6.96 -13.99 -1.53
N ALA A 72 5.87 -14.36 -2.20
CA ALA A 72 4.56 -13.73 -2.01
C ALA A 72 4.11 -13.71 -0.54
N ALA A 73 4.48 -14.72 0.26
CA ALA A 73 4.20 -14.76 1.69
C ALA A 73 4.80 -13.59 2.48
N LEU A 74 6.01 -13.12 2.12
CA LEU A 74 6.60 -11.94 2.76
C LEU A 74 5.87 -10.66 2.36
N GLN A 75 5.31 -10.59 1.15
CA GLN A 75 4.51 -9.45 0.71
C GLN A 75 3.22 -9.31 1.55
N TRP A 76 2.62 -10.43 1.96
CA TRP A 76 1.50 -10.43 2.90
C TRP A 76 1.89 -9.88 4.28
N LEU A 77 3.03 -10.31 4.82
CA LEU A 77 3.52 -9.81 6.11
C LEU A 77 3.83 -8.32 6.07
N VAL A 78 4.39 -7.84 4.95
CA VAL A 78 4.66 -6.42 4.71
C VAL A 78 3.38 -5.61 4.70
N ALA A 79 2.33 -6.10 4.03
CA ALA A 79 1.04 -5.44 4.04
C ALA A 79 0.44 -5.40 5.44
N LEU A 80 0.45 -6.53 6.15
CA LEU A 80 -0.02 -6.57 7.53
C LEU A 80 0.74 -5.55 8.41
N TRP A 81 2.06 -5.43 8.21
CA TRP A 81 2.87 -4.42 8.88
C TRP A 81 2.50 -2.98 8.48
N GLU A 82 2.36 -2.68 7.19
CA GLU A 82 1.96 -1.34 6.73
C GLU A 82 0.61 -0.91 7.33
N GLY A 83 -0.38 -1.81 7.36
CA GLY A 83 -1.69 -1.55 7.98
C GLY A 83 -1.61 -1.37 9.49
N LEU A 84 -0.86 -2.23 10.19
CA LEU A 84 -0.63 -2.13 11.64
C LEU A 84 0.12 -0.84 11.99
N PHE A 85 1.09 -0.45 11.18
CA PHE A 85 1.88 0.76 11.38
C PHE A 85 1.01 2.02 11.30
N ILE A 86 0.05 2.08 10.37
CA ILE A 86 -0.93 3.18 10.30
C ILE A 86 -1.77 3.24 11.58
N LEU A 87 -2.27 2.09 12.06
CA LEU A 87 -3.05 2.05 13.31
C LEU A 87 -2.21 2.47 14.51
N LEU A 88 -0.95 2.03 14.58
CA LEU A 88 -0.02 2.45 15.62
C LEU A 88 0.20 3.96 15.56
N LEU A 89 0.39 4.53 14.38
CA LEU A 89 0.57 5.97 14.20
C LEU A 89 -0.71 6.72 14.62
N HIS A 90 -1.89 6.24 14.26
CA HIS A 90 -3.15 6.86 14.67
C HIS A 90 -3.38 6.82 16.19
N TYR A 91 -3.12 5.70 16.87
CA TYR A 91 -3.42 5.56 18.31
C TYR A 91 -2.28 5.95 19.26
N ALA A 92 -1.03 5.72 18.88
CA ALA A 92 0.12 5.92 19.76
C ALA A 92 0.78 7.28 19.56
N PHE A 93 0.80 7.82 18.33
CA PHE A 93 1.47 9.08 18.03
C PHE A 93 0.87 10.28 18.78
N PRO A 94 -0.47 10.43 18.91
CA PRO A 94 -1.04 11.52 19.70
C PRO A 94 -0.64 11.48 21.18
N ARG A 95 -0.49 10.26 21.75
CA ARG A 95 -0.09 10.08 23.16
C ARG A 95 1.36 10.46 23.43
N VAL A 96 2.22 10.34 22.42
CA VAL A 96 3.67 10.56 22.57
C VAL A 96 4.07 11.98 22.13
N PHE A 97 3.50 12.49 21.04
CA PHE A 97 3.89 13.74 20.42
C PHE A 97 2.81 14.83 20.47
N GLY A 98 1.58 14.52 20.92
CA GLY A 98 0.48 15.49 20.97
C GLY A 98 -0.02 15.96 19.59
N VAL A 99 0.42 15.30 18.51
CA VAL A 99 0.02 15.62 17.13
C VAL A 99 -0.85 14.48 16.62
N GLU A 100 -2.07 14.82 16.18
CA GLU A 100 -2.97 13.88 15.52
C GLU A 100 -2.67 13.82 14.02
N LEU A 101 -2.91 12.66 13.43
CA LEU A 101 -2.85 12.50 11.98
C LEU A 101 -4.01 13.31 11.35
N PRO A 102 -3.71 14.33 10.53
CA PRO A 102 -4.76 15.17 9.98
C PRO A 102 -5.74 14.34 9.16
N LEU A 103 -7.03 14.67 9.29
CA LEU A 103 -8.16 14.04 8.59
C LEU A 103 -8.46 12.59 9.02
N THR A 104 -7.94 12.11 10.17
CA THR A 104 -8.21 10.75 10.68
C THR A 104 -9.01 10.69 11.99
N GLU A 105 -9.56 11.81 12.46
CA GLU A 105 -10.20 11.94 13.78
C GLU A 105 -11.35 10.96 14.04
N ASN A 106 -12.14 10.62 13.02
CA ASN A 106 -13.31 9.72 13.12
C ASN A 106 -13.06 8.32 12.51
N LEU A 107 -11.84 7.81 12.64
CA LEU A 107 -11.47 6.52 12.04
C LEU A 107 -12.15 5.36 12.76
N SER A 108 -13.14 4.75 12.12
CA SER A 108 -13.70 3.47 12.55
C SER A 108 -12.77 2.33 12.16
N LEU A 109 -12.34 1.52 13.13
CA LEU A 109 -11.46 0.37 12.90
C LEU A 109 -12.03 -0.61 11.86
N ILE A 110 -13.35 -0.85 11.91
CA ILE A 110 -14.03 -1.79 11.00
C ILE A 110 -13.92 -1.29 9.56
N TRP A 111 -14.24 -0.02 9.33
CA TRP A 111 -14.18 0.58 7.99
C TRP A 111 -12.75 0.76 7.50
N PHE A 112 -11.80 1.04 8.39
CA PHE A 112 -10.39 1.04 8.05
C PHE A 112 -9.93 -0.33 7.56
N VAL A 113 -10.22 -1.41 8.29
CA VAL A 113 -9.82 -2.77 7.88
C VAL A 113 -10.49 -3.16 6.56
N ALA A 114 -11.76 -2.79 6.36
CA ALA A 114 -12.46 -3.04 5.10
C ALA A 114 -11.85 -2.27 3.91
N HIS A 115 -11.59 -0.97 4.08
CA HIS A 115 -10.96 -0.14 3.04
C HIS A 115 -9.53 -0.57 2.75
N TYR A 116 -8.70 -0.70 3.78
CA TYR A 116 -7.32 -1.14 3.66
C TYR A 116 -7.24 -2.53 3.03
N GLY A 117 -8.01 -3.49 3.57
CA GLY A 117 -8.00 -4.88 3.12
C GLY A 117 -8.44 -5.03 1.67
N SER A 118 -9.47 -4.28 1.24
CA SER A 118 -9.94 -4.33 -0.15
C SER A 118 -8.96 -3.70 -1.14
N VAL A 119 -8.41 -2.51 -0.83
CA VAL A 119 -7.39 -1.86 -1.64
C VAL A 119 -6.17 -2.76 -1.78
N TRP A 120 -5.69 -3.28 -0.65
CA TRP A 120 -4.52 -4.14 -0.62
C TRP A 120 -4.75 -5.47 -1.37
N LEU A 121 -5.88 -6.15 -1.15
CA LEU A 121 -6.22 -7.37 -1.90
C LEU A 121 -6.31 -7.11 -3.40
N GLY A 122 -6.95 -6.00 -3.81
CA GLY A 122 -7.06 -5.61 -5.21
C GLY A 122 -5.68 -5.39 -5.84
N VAL A 123 -4.82 -4.61 -5.18
CA VAL A 123 -3.44 -4.36 -5.63
C VAL A 123 -2.62 -5.65 -5.67
N PHE A 124 -2.75 -6.52 -4.67
CA PHE A 124 -2.04 -7.80 -4.61
C PHE A 124 -2.46 -8.73 -5.76
N ILE A 125 -3.76 -8.90 -6.00
CA ILE A 125 -4.26 -9.71 -7.11
C ILE A 125 -3.79 -9.14 -8.44
N ALA A 126 -3.90 -7.82 -8.64
CA ALA A 126 -3.45 -7.16 -9.87
C ALA A 126 -1.93 -7.33 -10.10
N SER A 127 -1.13 -7.24 -9.04
CA SER A 127 0.32 -7.48 -9.09
C SER A 127 0.66 -8.93 -9.47
N GLN A 128 -0.05 -9.91 -8.92
CA GLN A 128 0.22 -11.33 -9.19
C GLN A 128 -0.34 -11.82 -10.52
N SER A 129 -1.41 -11.20 -11.04
CA SER A 129 -2.09 -11.62 -12.27
C SER A 129 -1.90 -10.62 -13.42
N ILE A 130 -2.60 -9.48 -13.36
CA ILE A 130 -2.72 -8.50 -14.44
C ILE A 130 -1.34 -8.00 -14.90
N MET A 131 -0.45 -7.67 -13.97
CA MET A 131 0.88 -7.18 -14.31
C MET A 131 1.71 -8.20 -15.10
N ARG A 132 1.56 -9.50 -14.79
CA ARG A 132 2.28 -10.57 -15.50
C ARG A 132 1.72 -10.84 -16.89
N ILE A 133 0.43 -10.58 -17.09
CA ILE A 133 -0.25 -10.74 -18.38
C ILE A 133 0.06 -9.56 -19.31
N LEU A 134 -0.06 -8.33 -18.82
CA LEU A 134 0.11 -7.13 -19.62
C LEU A 134 1.58 -6.78 -19.87
N PHE A 135 2.46 -7.04 -18.90
CA PHE A 135 3.87 -6.66 -18.98
C PHE A 135 4.80 -7.85 -18.66
N PRO A 136 4.91 -8.85 -19.55
CA PRO A 136 5.77 -10.01 -19.32
C PRO A 136 7.26 -9.65 -19.17
N LEU A 137 7.70 -8.55 -19.81
CA LEU A 137 9.09 -8.07 -19.75
C LEU A 137 9.39 -7.19 -18.53
N TRP A 138 8.39 -6.80 -17.75
CA TRP A 138 8.55 -5.88 -16.60
C TRP A 138 9.54 -6.41 -15.55
N ARG A 139 9.55 -7.72 -15.33
CA ARG A 139 10.50 -8.37 -14.40
C ARG A 139 11.95 -8.29 -14.89
N PHE A 140 12.15 -8.25 -16.22
CA PHE A 140 13.49 -8.13 -16.81
C PHE A 140 14.08 -6.72 -16.72
N HIS A 141 13.23 -5.70 -16.58
CA HIS A 141 13.62 -4.29 -16.45
C HIS A 141 13.72 -3.83 -14.97
N GLY A 142 13.83 -4.78 -14.03
CA GLY A 142 13.97 -4.45 -12.60
C GLY A 142 12.77 -3.70 -12.02
N GLY A 143 11.57 -3.96 -12.56
CA GLY A 143 10.32 -3.34 -12.16
C GLY A 143 9.99 -2.02 -12.88
N ARG A 144 10.76 -1.64 -13.91
CA ARG A 144 10.52 -0.42 -14.70
C ARG A 144 9.61 -0.71 -15.88
N TRP A 145 8.89 0.33 -16.29
CA TRP A 145 7.98 0.31 -17.44
C TRP A 145 8.67 0.71 -18.76
N PHE A 146 9.77 1.46 -18.64
CA PHE A 146 10.62 1.97 -19.73
C PHE A 146 12.10 1.69 -19.43
#